data_AF-A0A3R9TY67-F1
#
_entry.id   AF-A0A3R9TY67-F1
#
_cell.length_a   1.000
_cell.length_b   1.000
_cell.length_c   1.000
_cell.angle_alpha   90.00
_cell.angle_beta   90.00
_cell.angle_gamma   90.00
#
_symmetry.space_group_name_H-M   'P 1'
#
loop_
_entity.id
_entity.type
_entity.pdbx_description
1 polymer ?
#
loop_
_entity_poly.entity_id
_entity_poly.type
_entity_poly.pdbx_seq_one_letter_code
_entity_poly.pdbx_strand_id
1 'polypeptide(L)'
;WVKPVQALIFVAMLACGFYFFTTGNMTAFWAMTALALAFGWVWIAPVGGGDMPVVVSLLNSFSGWAAAGIGFTLENNMLIVAGSLVGSSGAILSYIMCKAMNRSIINVLFGGAMGGAAVSTAAKGEQVQRNYRSGSADDAGFLMSNA
;
A
#
# COMPACT_ATOMS: atom_id res chain seq x y z
N TRP A 1 0.06 8.32 17.89
CA TRP A 1 1.48 8.05 18.18
C TRP A 1 2.23 7.47 16.98
N VAL A 2 1.78 6.37 16.38
CA VAL A 2 2.50 5.77 15.24
C VAL A 2 2.50 6.66 13.98
N LYS A 3 1.38 7.31 13.65
CA LYS A 3 1.24 8.20 12.48
C LYS A 3 2.16 9.44 12.46
N PRO A 4 2.28 10.22 13.55
CA PRO A 4 3.22 11.35 13.57
C PRO A 4 4.69 10.89 13.51
N VAL A 5 5.01 9.72 14.08
CA VAL A 5 6.36 9.13 13.97
C VAL A 5 6.66 8.70 12.53
N GLN A 6 5.71 8.03 11.86
CA GLN A 6 5.82 7.69 10.43
C GLN A 6 6.04 8.94 9.57
N ALA A 7 5.26 10.01 9.80
CA ALA A 7 5.39 11.26 9.08
C ALA A 7 6.76 11.92 9.32
N LEU A 8 7.24 11.94 10.56
CA LEU A 8 8.56 12.48 10.90
C LEU A 8 9.69 11.72 10.20
N ILE A 9 9.67 10.38 10.25
CA ILE A 9 10.68 9.55 9.60
C ILE A 9 10.65 9.77 8.07
N PHE A 10 9.45 9.85 7.48
CA PHE A 10 9.29 10.10 6.04
C PHE A 10 9.86 11.47 5.63
N VAL A 11 9.56 12.53 6.38
CA VAL A 11 10.11 13.87 6.13
C VAL A 11 11.63 13.89 6.31
N ALA A 12 12.15 13.24 7.36
CA ALA A 12 13.58 13.12 7.59
C ALA A 12 14.28 12.37 6.44
N MET A 13 13.66 11.29 5.93
CA MET A 13 14.16 10.53 4.79
C MET A 13 14.23 11.41 3.53
N LEU A 14 13.19 12.20 3.22
CA LEU A 14 13.19 13.12 2.09
C LEU A 14 14.23 14.25 2.25
N ALA A 15 14.38 14.79 3.46
CA ALA A 15 15.39 15.81 3.75
C ALA A 15 16.82 15.27 3.55
N CYS A 16 17.11 14.06 4.02
CA CYS A 16 18.39 13.38 3.78
C CYS A 16 18.62 13.12 2.29
N GLY A 17 17.58 12.71 1.54
CA GLY A 17 17.66 12.51 0.10
C GLY A 17 17.95 13.81 -0.67
N PHE A 18 17.30 14.90 -0.30
CA PHE A 18 17.55 16.22 -0.88
C PHE A 18 18.97 16.71 -0.57
N TYR A 19 19.41 16.56 0.68
CA TYR A 19 20.78 16.91 1.09
C TYR A 19 21.85 16.07 0.37
N PHE A 20 21.58 14.79 0.13
CA PHE A 20 22.45 13.94 -0.69
C PHE A 20 22.52 14.47 -2.13
N PHE A 21 21.40 14.87 -2.73
CA PHE A 21 21.36 15.39 -4.10
C PHE A 21 22.16 16.70 -4.26
N THR A 22 22.17 17.58 -3.26
CA THR A 22 22.92 18.85 -3.32
C THR A 22 24.40 18.70 -2.98
N THR A 23 24.74 17.77 -2.07
CA THR A 23 26.06 17.75 -1.41
C THR A 23 26.91 16.53 -1.79
N GLY A 24 26.29 15.50 -2.39
CA GLY A 24 26.95 14.24 -2.75
C GLY A 24 27.50 13.45 -1.56
N ASN A 25 27.09 13.77 -0.34
CA ASN A 25 27.70 13.20 0.86
C ASN A 25 27.24 11.76 1.08
N MET A 26 28.17 10.81 0.99
CA MET A 26 27.90 9.38 1.14
C MET A 26 27.28 9.02 2.50
N THR A 27 27.58 9.77 3.57
CA THR A 27 26.96 9.54 4.89
C THR A 27 25.46 9.82 4.89
N ALA A 28 25.01 10.82 4.11
CA ALA A 28 23.59 11.12 3.94
C ALA A 28 22.87 10.00 3.17
N PHE A 29 23.54 9.35 2.21
CA PHE A 29 23.03 8.19 1.49
C PHE A 29 22.83 6.97 2.41
N TRP A 30 23.80 6.66 3.27
CA TRP A 30 23.64 5.59 4.25
C TRP A 30 22.56 5.91 5.29
N ALA A 31 22.48 7.17 5.73
CA ALA A 31 21.44 7.63 6.65
C ALA A 31 20.03 7.54 6.03
N MET A 32 19.83 7.99 4.79
CA MET A 32 18.52 7.87 4.11
C MET A 32 18.12 6.40 3.92
N THR A 33 19.08 5.52 3.61
CA THR A 33 18.82 4.08 3.41
C THR A 33 18.36 3.43 4.72
N ALA A 34 19.02 3.73 5.83
CA ALA A 34 18.63 3.25 7.15
C ALA A 34 17.23 3.76 7.56
N LEU A 35 16.94 5.04 7.29
CA LEU A 35 15.62 5.62 7.55
C LEU A 35 14.52 5.00 6.68
N ALA A 36 14.80 4.66 5.41
CA ALA A 36 13.85 4.00 4.53
C ALA A 36 13.47 2.59 5.03
N LEU A 37 14.44 1.82 5.52
CA LEU A 37 14.20 0.50 6.12
C LEU A 37 13.37 0.61 7.40
N ALA A 38 13.72 1.56 8.29
CA ALA A 38 12.97 1.82 9.51
C ALA A 38 11.54 2.29 9.20
N PHE A 39 11.37 3.16 8.20
CA PHE A 39 10.07 3.61 7.73
C PHE A 39 9.22 2.45 7.23
N GLY A 40 9.77 1.57 6.38
CA GLY A 40 9.05 0.40 5.85
C GLY A 40 8.51 -0.49 6.96
N TRP A 41 9.34 -0.79 7.98
CA TRP A 41 8.93 -1.56 9.15
C TRP A 41 7.78 -0.89 9.92
N VAL A 42 7.97 0.38 10.30
CA VAL A 42 6.98 1.13 11.09
C VAL A 42 5.69 1.39 10.31
N TRP A 43 5.75 1.47 8.98
CA TRP A 43 4.61 1.67 8.11
C TRP A 43 3.72 0.43 7.99
N ILE A 44 4.31 -0.76 7.90
CA ILE A 44 3.58 -2.04 7.75
C ILE A 44 3.11 -2.60 9.10
N ALA A 45 3.85 -2.37 10.20
CA ALA A 45 3.52 -2.89 11.53
C ALA A 45 2.06 -2.68 12.02
N PRO A 46 1.38 -1.54 11.77
CA PRO A 46 -0.01 -1.35 12.21
C PRO A 46 -1.07 -2.00 11.31
N VAL A 47 -0.69 -2.70 10.24
CA VAL A 47 -1.62 -3.37 9.33
C VAL A 47 -2.18 -4.64 9.99
N GLY A 48 -3.51 -4.79 10.00
CA GLY A 48 -4.16 -5.99 10.53
C GLY A 48 -3.92 -7.23 9.67
N GLY A 49 -3.81 -8.41 10.31
CA GLY A 49 -3.55 -9.69 9.63
C GLY A 49 -4.52 -10.04 8.51
N GLY A 50 -5.79 -9.61 8.61
CA GLY A 50 -6.79 -9.81 7.55
C GLY A 50 -6.56 -9.01 6.28
N ASP A 51 -5.79 -7.91 6.34
CA ASP A 51 -5.51 -7.04 5.20
C ASP A 51 -4.11 -7.26 4.60
N MET A 52 -3.30 -8.15 5.20
CA MET A 52 -1.94 -8.43 4.76
C MET A 52 -1.83 -8.83 3.27
N PRO A 53 -2.73 -9.64 2.68
CA PRO A 53 -2.63 -10.00 1.26
C PRO A 53 -2.69 -8.78 0.33
N VAL A 54 -3.49 -7.78 0.68
CA VAL A 54 -3.60 -6.53 -0.08
C VAL A 54 -2.30 -5.73 0.04
N VAL A 55 -1.73 -5.64 1.24
CA VAL A 55 -0.47 -4.90 1.46
C VAL A 55 0.69 -5.52 0.70
N VAL A 56 0.76 -6.85 0.60
CA VAL A 56 1.76 -7.53 -0.23
C VAL A 56 1.60 -7.15 -1.71
N SER A 57 0.37 -7.10 -2.22
CA SER A 57 0.09 -6.67 -3.59
C SER A 57 0.48 -5.20 -3.84
N LEU A 58 0.23 -4.32 -2.87
CA LEU A 58 0.63 -2.91 -2.94
C LEU A 58 2.15 -2.74 -2.91
N LEU A 59 2.86 -3.49 -2.07
CA LEU A 59 4.33 -3.50 -2.04
C LEU A 59 4.91 -4.01 -3.37
N ASN A 60 4.28 -5.00 -4.00
CA ASN A 60 4.65 -5.46 -5.34
C ASN A 60 4.49 -4.34 -6.39
N SER A 61 3.42 -3.54 -6.31
CA SER A 61 3.27 -2.35 -7.17
C SER A 61 4.41 -1.35 -6.95
N PHE A 62 4.75 -1.04 -5.69
CA PHE A 62 5.83 -0.09 -5.39
C PHE A 62 7.21 -0.56 -5.87
N SER A 63 7.49 -1.86 -5.83
CA SER A 63 8.69 -2.43 -6.45
C SER A 63 8.76 -2.14 -7.95
N GLY A 64 7.64 -2.26 -8.67
CA GLY A 64 7.55 -1.93 -10.10
C GLY A 64 7.83 -0.45 -10.40
N TRP A 65 7.25 0.47 -9.61
CA TRP A 65 7.52 1.91 -9.74
C TRP A 65 8.99 2.25 -9.44
N ALA A 66 9.59 1.61 -8.43
CA ALA A 66 11.00 1.77 -8.13
C ALA A 66 11.90 1.25 -9.28
N ALA A 67 11.58 0.10 -9.85
CA ALA A 67 12.30 -0.47 -11.00
C ALA A 67 12.19 0.44 -12.24
N ALA A 68 11.02 1.03 -12.51
CA ALA A 68 10.85 2.00 -13.59
C ALA A 68 11.69 3.27 -13.34
N GLY A 69 11.74 3.77 -12.10
CA GLY A 69 12.58 4.90 -11.71
C GLY A 69 14.07 4.64 -11.93
N ILE A 70 14.56 3.46 -11.54
CA ILE A 70 15.93 3.02 -11.82
C ILE A 70 16.15 2.87 -13.33
N GLY A 71 15.15 2.37 -14.07
CA GLY A 71 15.19 2.28 -15.53
C GLY A 71 15.45 3.61 -16.22
N PHE A 72 14.85 4.70 -15.73
CA PHE A 72 15.15 6.06 -16.23
C PHE A 72 16.59 6.49 -15.90
N THR A 73 17.11 6.16 -14.72
CA THR A 73 18.50 6.51 -14.37
C THR A 73 19.54 5.72 -15.16
N LEU A 74 19.20 4.51 -15.63
CA LEU A 74 20.07 3.64 -16.42
C LEU A 74 19.79 3.72 -17.94
N GLU A 75 18.87 4.58 -18.37
CA GLU A 75 18.38 4.68 -19.76
C GLU A 75 17.97 3.32 -20.37
N ASN A 76 17.44 2.42 -19.55
CA ASN A 76 17.10 1.07 -19.96
C ASN A 76 15.59 0.92 -20.20
N ASN A 77 15.23 0.91 -21.49
CA ASN A 77 13.84 0.78 -21.93
C ASN A 77 13.14 -0.49 -21.40
N MET A 78 13.88 -1.60 -21.23
CA MET A 78 13.28 -2.84 -20.70
C MET A 78 12.85 -2.65 -19.24
N LEU A 79 13.67 -2.01 -18.40
CA LEU A 79 13.34 -1.76 -17.00
C LEU A 79 12.20 -0.75 -16.85
N ILE A 80 12.14 0.27 -17.73
CA ILE A 80 11.06 1.25 -17.74
C ILE A 80 9.73 0.57 -18.09
N VAL A 81 9.69 -0.23 -19.15
CA VAL A 81 8.47 -0.90 -19.62
C VAL A 81 8.05 -2.01 -18.65
N ALA A 82 8.98 -2.88 -18.22
CA ALA A 82 8.67 -3.95 -17.28
C ALA A 82 8.26 -3.40 -15.91
N GLY A 83 8.96 -2.38 -15.40
CA GLY A 83 8.65 -1.76 -14.11
C GLY A 83 7.29 -1.07 -14.11
N SER A 84 6.96 -0.30 -15.16
CA SER A 84 5.65 0.36 -15.28
C SER A 84 4.50 -0.64 -15.46
N LEU A 85 4.72 -1.75 -16.18
CA LEU A 85 3.74 -2.82 -16.33
C LEU A 85 3.46 -3.55 -15.02
N VAL A 86 4.51 -3.91 -14.26
CA VAL A 86 4.36 -4.55 -12.94
C VAL A 86 3.72 -3.57 -11.94
N GLY A 87 4.14 -2.30 -11.96
CA GLY A 87 3.61 -1.26 -11.08
C GLY A 87 2.13 -1.01 -11.28
N SER A 88 1.70 -0.81 -12.54
CA SER A 88 0.28 -0.60 -12.88
C SER A 88 -0.59 -1.83 -12.61
N SER A 89 -0.13 -3.02 -12.99
CA SER A 89 -0.83 -4.28 -12.71
C SER A 89 -1.03 -4.52 -11.21
N GLY A 90 0.01 -4.30 -10.40
CA GLY A 90 -0.07 -4.45 -8.95
C GLY A 90 -1.06 -3.47 -8.30
N ALA A 91 -1.14 -2.23 -8.79
CA ALA A 91 -2.09 -1.24 -8.29
C ALA A 91 -3.54 -1.65 -8.60
N ILE A 92 -3.80 -2.14 -9.82
CA ILE A 92 -5.12 -2.63 -10.24
C ILE A 92 -5.53 -3.86 -9.42
N LEU A 93 -4.62 -4.83 -9.26
CA LEU A 93 -4.88 -6.03 -8.45
C LEU A 93 -5.24 -5.67 -7.00
N SER A 94 -4.45 -4.79 -6.39
CA SER A 94 -4.69 -4.30 -5.03
C SER A 94 -6.07 -3.65 -4.89
N TYR A 95 -6.49 -2.88 -5.91
CA TYR A 95 -7.81 -2.27 -5.94
C TYR A 95 -8.94 -3.30 -6.02
N ILE A 96 -8.80 -4.30 -6.90
CA ILE A 96 -9.80 -5.38 -7.05
C ILE A 96 -9.89 -6.19 -5.76
N MET A 97 -8.77 -6.51 -5.10
CA MET A 97 -8.75 -7.22 -3.81
C MET A 97 -9.46 -6.44 -2.71
N CYS A 98 -9.20 -5.12 -2.61
CA CYS A 98 -9.91 -4.24 -1.69
C CYS A 98 -11.42 -4.22 -1.95
N LYS A 99 -11.83 -4.11 -3.22
CA LYS A 99 -13.23 -4.11 -3.63
C LYS A 99 -13.92 -5.44 -3.28
N ALA A 100 -13.26 -6.58 -3.51
CA ALA A 100 -13.77 -7.90 -3.14
C ALA A 100 -13.94 -8.07 -1.62
N MET A 101 -13.13 -7.37 -0.83
CA MET A 101 -13.23 -7.34 0.63
C MET A 101 -14.20 -6.26 1.16
N ASN A 102 -14.85 -5.50 0.28
CA ASN A 102 -15.71 -4.35 0.63
C ASN A 102 -15.02 -3.33 1.56
N ARG A 103 -13.69 -3.14 1.40
CA ARG A 103 -12.88 -2.18 2.15
C ARG A 103 -12.10 -1.28 1.20
N SER A 104 -11.96 0.00 1.55
CA SER A 104 -11.14 0.93 0.76
C SER A 104 -9.64 0.69 0.96
N ILE A 105 -8.84 0.92 -0.10
CA ILE A 105 -7.37 0.89 -0.04
C ILE A 105 -6.82 1.79 1.09
N ILE A 106 -7.46 2.94 1.31
CA ILE A 106 -7.10 3.89 2.36
C ILE A 106 -7.34 3.29 3.75
N ASN A 107 -8.46 2.57 3.95
CA ASN A 107 -8.76 1.91 5.23
C ASN A 107 -7.88 0.69 5.51
N VAL A 108 -7.32 0.07 4.47
CA VAL A 108 -6.36 -1.03 4.56
C VAL A 108 -4.97 -0.51 4.89
N LEU A 109 -4.50 0.52 4.16
CA LEU A 109 -3.17 1.12 4.35
C LEU A 109 -3.03 1.93 5.65
N PHE A 110 -4.08 2.61 6.08
CA PHE A 110 -4.03 3.49 7.27
C PHE A 110 -4.79 2.93 8.48
N GLY A 111 -5.22 1.66 8.39
CA GLY A 111 -5.85 0.89 9.46
C GLY A 111 -7.03 1.61 10.11
N GLY A 112 -8.18 1.69 9.42
CA GLY A 112 -9.50 2.09 9.96
C GLY A 112 -9.65 3.49 10.62
N ALA A 113 -8.58 4.16 11.02
CA ALA A 113 -8.59 5.38 11.82
C ALA A 113 -8.73 6.66 11.00
N MET A 114 -9.02 6.53 9.70
CA MET A 114 -9.43 7.63 8.81
C MET A 114 -10.85 7.40 8.29
N GLY A 115 -11.63 6.54 8.95
CA GLY A 115 -13.08 6.69 8.96
C GLY A 115 -13.39 7.96 9.73
N GLY A 116 -13.67 9.05 9.01
CA GLY A 116 -14.24 10.24 9.61
C GLY A 116 -15.42 9.85 10.51
N ALA A 117 -15.59 10.59 11.60
CA ALA A 117 -16.67 10.51 12.57
C ALA A 117 -17.93 9.79 12.04
N ALA A 118 -17.98 8.47 12.18
CA ALA A 118 -19.26 7.83 12.44
C ALA A 118 -19.57 8.25 13.87
N VAL A 119 -20.35 9.32 13.99
CA VAL A 119 -21.01 9.73 15.23
C VAL A 119 -21.52 8.45 15.88
N SER A 120 -20.88 8.07 16.99
CA SER A 120 -21.38 7.03 17.88
C SER A 120 -22.64 7.58 18.54
N THR A 121 -23.73 7.56 17.77
CA THR A 121 -25.07 7.74 18.28
C THR A 121 -25.37 6.49 19.09
N ALA A 122 -25.44 6.66 20.40
CA ALA A 122 -25.83 5.62 21.31
C ALA A 122 -27.21 5.05 20.95
N ALA A 123 -27.31 3.73 21.07
CA ALA A 123 -28.52 2.92 21.28
C ALA A 123 -29.66 3.00 20.26
N LYS A 124 -29.78 1.96 19.41
CA LYS A 124 -31.00 1.13 19.27
C LYS A 124 -30.80 -0.05 18.31
N GLY A 125 -31.16 -1.25 18.78
CA GLY A 125 -31.78 -2.28 17.94
C GLY A 125 -30.87 -3.09 17.03
N GLU A 126 -30.50 -4.27 17.52
CA GLU A 126 -30.54 -5.56 16.79
C GLU A 126 -30.94 -5.50 15.31
N GLN A 127 -29.93 -5.38 14.45
CA GLN A 127 -29.95 -5.92 13.09
C GLN A 127 -28.64 -6.69 12.95
N VAL A 128 -28.71 -8.01 13.09
CA VAL A 128 -27.61 -8.89 12.66
C VAL A 128 -27.49 -8.71 11.15
N GLN A 129 -26.69 -7.73 10.72
CA GLN A 129 -26.25 -7.60 9.33
C GLN A 129 -25.41 -8.84 9.01
N ARG A 130 -26.05 -9.91 8.56
CA ARG A 130 -25.34 -11.00 7.88
C ARG A 130 -24.70 -10.39 6.64
N ASN A 131 -23.37 -10.42 6.61
CA ASN A 131 -22.56 -9.94 5.52
C ASN A 131 -22.89 -10.77 4.26
N TYR A 132 -23.74 -10.24 3.37
CA TYR A 132 -24.05 -10.91 2.11
C TYR A 132 -22.92 -10.57 1.13
N ARG A 133 -22.31 -11.60 0.52
CA ARG A 133 -21.36 -11.40 -0.57
C ARG A 133 -22.14 -11.34 -1.87
N SER A 134 -22.15 -10.17 -2.53
CA SER A 134 -22.56 -10.07 -3.92
C SER A 134 -21.51 -10.76 -4.79
N GLY A 135 -21.79 -11.97 -5.27
CA GLY A 135 -20.98 -12.64 -6.30
C GLY A 135 -21.40 -12.17 -7.69
N SER A 136 -20.44 -12.10 -8.63
CA SER A 136 -20.77 -11.89 -10.04
C SER A 136 -21.27 -13.19 -10.69
N ALA A 137 -21.98 -13.09 -11.82
CA ALA A 137 -22.38 -14.26 -12.59
C ALA A 137 -21.16 -15.09 -13.06
N ASP A 138 -20.04 -14.43 -13.33
CA ASP A 138 -18.80 -15.06 -13.75
C ASP A 138 -18.15 -15.88 -12.62
N ASP A 139 -18.19 -15.39 -11.37
CA ASP A 139 -17.66 -16.12 -10.21
C ASP A 139 -18.47 -17.39 -9.94
N ALA A 140 -19.80 -17.31 -10.10
CA ALA A 140 -20.68 -18.47 -9.95
C ALA A 140 -20.43 -19.52 -11.06
N GLY A 141 -20.23 -19.07 -12.30
CA GLY A 141 -19.87 -19.94 -13.43
C GLY A 141 -18.51 -20.64 -13.24
N PHE A 142 -17.50 -19.91 -12.76
CA PHE A 142 -16.18 -20.50 -12.46
C PHE A 142 -16.25 -21.56 -11.37
N LEU A 143 -17.02 -21.32 -10.30
CA LEU A 143 -17.21 -22.28 -9.20
C LEU A 143 -17.93 -23.55 -9.68
N MET A 144 -18.97 -23.43 -10.50
CA MET A 144 -19.68 -24.59 -11.05
C MET A 144 -18.85 -25.37 -12.08
N SER A 145 -17.95 -24.71 -12.80
CA SER A 145 -17.04 -25.37 -13.77
C SER A 145 -15.89 -26.13 -13.10
N ASN A 146 -15.55 -25.81 -11.85
CA ASN A 146 -14.46 -26.43 -11.09
C ASN A 146 -14.96 -27.22 -9.87
N ALA A 147 -16.27 -27.48 -9.78
CA ALA A 147 -16.89 -28.35 -8.78
C ALA A 147 -17.01 -29.79 -9.32
#